data_AF-A0A9W9B136-F1
#
_entry.id   AF-A0A9W9B136-F1
#
_cell.length_a   1.000
_cell.length_b   1.000
_cell.length_c   1.000
_cell.angle_alpha   90.00
_cell.angle_beta   90.00
_cell.angle_gamma   90.00
#
_symmetry.space_group_name_H-M   'P 1'
#
loop_
_entity.id
_entity.type
_entity.pdbx_description
1 polymer ?
#
loop_
_entity_poly.entity_id
_entity_poly.type
_entity_poly.pdbx_seq_one_letter_code
_entity_poly.pdbx_strand_id
1 'polypeptide(L)'
;MSCTVLALLVLTCTSVAQKALFAYPQNGDTLVAGSNISIRVDRPTPSGPVVEAGIGLGMSPCNESCPSPETSFEYLFYAGAFNPQRPAQVSLGEDFNAFQNFTVTVPSIDGPAISGFLHSSFGEGADAFYPYFESVNITVNVVPSSQ
;
A
#
# COMPACT_ATOMS: atom_id res chain seq x y z
N MET A 1 -22.69 -45.93 24.68
CA MET A 1 -21.83 -45.87 23.48
C MET A 1 -22.48 -44.87 22.54
N SER A 2 -22.31 -43.58 22.82
CA SER A 2 -21.24 -42.70 22.34
C SER A 2 -21.53 -42.17 20.95
N CYS A 3 -21.89 -40.89 20.86
CA CYS A 3 -21.27 -39.90 19.98
C CYS A 3 -22.04 -38.57 20.05
N THR A 4 -22.06 -37.94 21.24
CA THR A 4 -22.59 -36.59 21.43
C THR A 4 -21.45 -35.58 21.53
N VAL A 5 -20.62 -35.44 20.50
CA VAL A 5 -19.69 -34.30 20.36
C VAL A 5 -19.39 -34.11 18.87
N LEU A 6 -20.27 -33.42 18.13
CA LEU A 6 -19.99 -33.06 16.74
C LEU A 6 -19.70 -31.56 16.65
N ALA A 7 -18.41 -31.27 16.57
CA ALA A 7 -17.79 -30.11 15.95
C ALA A 7 -18.33 -28.71 16.31
N LEU A 8 -17.83 -28.15 17.41
CA LEU A 8 -17.69 -26.70 17.56
C LEU A 8 -16.55 -26.25 16.62
N LEU A 9 -16.86 -26.15 15.32
CA LEU A 9 -15.92 -25.64 14.31
C LEU A 9 -15.74 -24.14 14.58
N VAL A 10 -14.61 -23.78 15.16
CA VAL A 10 -14.24 -22.39 15.46
C VAL A 10 -14.09 -21.67 14.12
N LEU A 11 -15.12 -20.94 13.69
CA LEU A 11 -15.01 -19.96 12.62
C LEU A 11 -14.26 -18.74 13.20
N THR A 12 -12.93 -18.80 13.22
CA THR A 12 -12.13 -17.58 13.35
C THR A 12 -12.29 -16.81 12.04
N CYS A 13 -13.33 -16.00 11.93
CA CYS A 13 -13.40 -14.99 10.88
C CYS A 13 -12.26 -13.99 11.14
N THR A 14 -11.10 -14.21 10.53
CA THR A 14 -10.11 -13.16 10.39
C THR A 14 -10.70 -12.15 9.43
N SER A 15 -11.20 -11.02 9.95
CA SER A 15 -11.60 -9.91 9.10
C SER A 15 -10.36 -9.37 8.40
N VAL A 16 -10.14 -9.82 7.16
CA VAL A 16 -9.17 -9.19 6.27
C VAL A 16 -9.77 -7.82 5.92
N ALA A 17 -9.41 -6.79 6.70
CA ALA A 17 -9.62 -5.42 6.27
C ALA A 17 -8.91 -5.28 4.92
N GLN A 18 -9.65 -4.92 3.87
CA GLN A 18 -9.05 -4.77 2.55
C GLN A 18 -8.01 -3.64 2.64
N LYS A 19 -6.74 -3.96 2.40
CA LYS A 19 -5.60 -3.06 2.61
C LYS A 19 -5.29 -2.26 1.34
N ALA A 20 -4.76 -1.06 1.48
CA ALA A 20 -4.18 -0.37 0.32
C ALA A 20 -2.96 -1.15 -0.21
N LEU A 21 -2.67 -1.02 -1.50
CA LEU A 21 -1.59 -1.76 -2.16
C LEU A 21 -0.93 -0.95 -3.28
N PHE A 22 0.30 -1.34 -3.62
CA PHE A 22 0.95 -0.83 -4.82
C PHE A 22 0.36 -1.52 -6.06
N ALA A 23 -0.29 -0.75 -6.92
CA ALA A 23 -0.62 -1.21 -8.27
C ALA A 23 0.55 -0.95 -9.23
N TYR A 24 1.32 0.12 -8.99
CA TYR A 24 2.59 0.39 -9.65
C TYR A 24 3.50 1.25 -8.76
N PRO A 25 4.83 1.00 -8.72
CA PRO A 25 5.50 -0.16 -9.30
C PRO A 25 5.12 -1.46 -8.57
N GLN A 26 5.38 -2.59 -9.19
CA GLN A 26 5.21 -3.91 -8.59
C GLN A 26 6.51 -4.39 -7.93
N ASN A 27 6.38 -5.35 -7.02
CA ASN A 27 7.53 -5.95 -6.37
C ASN A 27 8.45 -6.62 -7.39
N GLY A 28 9.73 -6.24 -7.40
CA GLY A 28 10.76 -6.67 -8.34
C GLY A 28 10.94 -5.77 -9.57
N ASP A 29 10.12 -4.73 -9.73
CA ASP A 29 10.25 -3.80 -10.85
C ASP A 29 11.60 -3.09 -10.86
N THR A 30 12.09 -2.79 -12.07
CA THR A 30 13.29 -1.98 -12.27
C THR A 30 12.91 -0.54 -12.59
N LEU A 31 13.46 0.41 -11.84
CA LEU A 31 13.25 1.84 -12.00
C LEU A 31 14.55 2.52 -12.43
N VAL A 32 14.43 3.57 -13.24
CA VAL A 32 15.60 4.34 -13.69
C VAL A 32 15.78 5.56 -12.78
N ALA A 33 16.95 5.70 -12.17
CA ALA A 33 17.31 6.86 -11.37
C ALA A 33 17.11 8.17 -12.15
N GLY A 34 16.54 9.19 -11.50
CA GLY A 34 16.24 10.50 -12.09
C GLY A 34 15.03 10.53 -13.02
N SER A 35 14.40 9.38 -13.33
CA SER A 35 13.16 9.36 -14.13
C SER A 35 11.96 9.81 -13.30
N ASN A 36 10.95 10.40 -13.97
CA ASN A 36 9.66 10.69 -13.35
C ASN A 36 8.71 9.51 -13.57
N ILE A 37 8.22 8.94 -12.47
CA ILE A 37 7.25 7.83 -12.48
C ILE A 37 5.96 8.23 -11.76
N SER A 38 4.87 7.56 -12.10
CA SER A 38 3.60 7.70 -11.40
C SER A 38 3.37 6.50 -10.50
N ILE A 39 3.72 6.61 -9.21
CA ILE A 39 3.38 5.58 -8.23
C ILE A 39 1.86 5.54 -8.10
N ARG A 40 1.26 4.37 -8.32
CA ARG A 40 -0.17 4.14 -8.20
C ARG A 40 -0.44 3.29 -6.97
N VAL A 41 -1.18 3.88 -6.03
CA VAL A 41 -1.69 3.19 -4.84
C VAL A 41 -3.17 2.90 -5.04
N ASP A 42 -3.53 1.63 -5.01
CA ASP A 42 -4.91 1.17 -5.10
C ASP A 42 -5.47 0.94 -3.70
N ARG A 43 -6.73 1.35 -3.54
CA ARG A 43 -7.54 1.23 -2.34
C ARG A 43 -8.76 0.37 -2.69
N PRO A 44 -8.71 -0.94 -2.37
CA PRO A 44 -9.86 -1.80 -2.53
C PRO A 44 -11.00 -1.37 -1.62
N THR A 45 -12.24 -1.64 -2.06
CA THR A 45 -13.45 -1.13 -1.40
C THR A 45 -13.65 -1.76 -0.02
N PRO A 46 -13.48 -1.01 1.09
CA PRO A 46 -13.52 -1.58 2.44
C PRO A 46 -14.85 -2.29 2.73
N SER A 47 -14.84 -3.25 3.64
CA SER A 47 -16.05 -4.02 4.02
C SER A 47 -17.09 -3.20 4.80
N GLY A 48 -16.73 -2.00 5.24
CA GLY A 48 -17.61 -1.05 5.93
C GLY A 48 -17.21 0.40 5.60
N PRO A 49 -17.91 1.41 6.15
CA PRO A 49 -17.57 2.80 5.92
C PRO A 49 -16.20 3.12 6.53
N VAL A 50 -15.37 3.84 5.78
CA VAL A 50 -14.04 4.29 6.21
C VAL A 50 -13.84 5.73 5.79
N VAL A 51 -13.25 6.53 6.67
CA VAL A 51 -12.75 7.88 6.39
C VAL A 51 -11.24 7.79 6.21
N GLU A 52 -10.75 8.09 5.01
CA GLU A 52 -9.32 8.15 4.74
C GLU A 52 -8.71 9.40 5.42
N ALA A 53 -7.55 9.26 6.06
CA ALA A 53 -6.90 10.36 6.76
C ALA A 53 -5.63 10.83 6.05
N GLY A 54 -4.63 9.96 5.90
CA GLY A 54 -3.37 10.37 5.29
C GLY A 54 -2.46 9.22 4.88
N ILE A 55 -1.53 9.54 3.98
CA ILE A 55 -0.51 8.63 3.48
C ILE A 55 0.86 9.32 3.47
N GLY A 56 1.87 8.59 3.95
CA GLY A 56 3.28 8.92 3.79
C GLY A 56 3.92 7.91 2.85
N LEU A 57 4.50 8.36 1.72
CA LEU A 57 5.07 7.53 0.67
C LEU A 57 6.56 7.86 0.52
N GLY A 58 7.40 6.83 0.45
CA GLY A 58 8.83 7.03 0.28
C GLY A 58 9.59 5.80 -0.21
N MET A 59 10.92 5.95 -0.21
CA MET A 59 11.86 4.92 -0.62
C MET A 59 13.14 5.00 0.19
N SER A 60 13.78 3.85 0.40
CA SER A 60 15.09 3.73 1.05
C SER A 60 15.93 2.68 0.33
N PRO A 61 17.24 2.92 0.12
CA PRO A 61 18.13 1.91 -0.42
C PRO A 61 18.25 0.72 0.54
N CYS A 62 18.38 -0.48 -0.02
CA CYS A 62 18.76 -1.67 0.73
C CYS A 62 20.28 -1.79 0.72
N ASN A 63 20.92 -1.31 1.78
CA ASN A 63 22.35 -1.52 1.98
C ASN A 63 22.57 -2.94 2.54
N GLU A 64 23.06 -3.07 3.78
CA GLU A 64 23.20 -4.37 4.45
C GLU A 64 21.84 -4.97 4.87
N SER A 65 20.83 -4.12 5.07
CA SER A 65 19.44 -4.50 5.33
C SER A 65 18.50 -3.47 4.72
N CYS A 66 17.27 -3.87 4.43
CA CYS A 66 16.23 -2.96 3.97
C CYS A 66 15.43 -2.44 5.18
N PRO A 67 15.36 -1.13 5.42
CA PRO A 67 14.56 -0.59 6.51
C PRO A 67 13.06 -0.78 6.23
N SER A 68 12.30 -1.11 7.27
CA SER A 68 10.83 -1.08 7.19
C SER A 68 10.35 0.37 7.01
N PRO A 69 9.27 0.63 6.24
CA PRO A 69 8.63 1.94 6.18
C PRO A 69 8.23 2.52 7.55
N GLU A 70 8.00 1.65 8.55
CA GLU A 70 7.69 2.07 9.92
C GLU A 70 8.90 2.62 10.67
N THR A 71 10.11 2.34 10.17
CA THR A 71 11.37 2.82 10.74
C THR A 71 11.81 4.13 10.09
N SER A 72 11.94 4.14 8.76
CA SER A 72 12.40 5.34 8.04
C SER A 72 12.16 5.29 6.53
N PHE A 73 12.03 6.49 5.96
CA PHE A 73 12.26 6.76 4.54
C PHE A 73 13.50 7.63 4.39
N GLU A 74 14.48 7.21 3.61
CA GLU A 74 15.60 8.09 3.23
C GLU A 74 15.11 9.18 2.26
N TYR A 75 14.24 8.80 1.33
CA TYR A 75 13.59 9.70 0.38
C TYR A 75 12.08 9.71 0.64
N LEU A 76 11.57 10.79 1.23
CA LEU A 76 10.15 11.02 1.41
C LEU A 76 9.58 11.71 0.15
N PHE A 77 8.66 11.05 -0.54
CA PHE A 77 8.06 11.58 -1.77
C PHE A 77 6.78 12.37 -1.51
N TYR A 78 5.97 11.92 -0.54
CA TYR A 78 4.71 12.57 -0.20
C TYR A 78 4.35 12.30 1.26
N ALA A 79 3.78 13.30 1.93
CA ALA A 79 3.16 13.15 3.24
C ALA A 79 1.97 14.10 3.33
N GLY A 80 0.76 13.56 3.35
CA GLY A 80 -0.45 14.38 3.35
C GLY A 80 -1.73 13.57 3.23
N ALA A 81 -2.81 14.24 2.85
CA ALA A 81 -4.12 13.62 2.69
C ALA A 81 -4.08 12.52 1.61
N PHE A 82 -4.78 11.43 1.88
CA PHE A 82 -5.03 10.35 0.93
C PHE A 82 -6.48 10.41 0.48
N ASN A 83 -6.71 10.55 -0.82
CA ASN A 83 -8.03 10.74 -1.40
C ASN A 83 -8.17 9.94 -2.70
N PRO A 84 -8.19 8.60 -2.62
CA PRO A 84 -8.29 7.73 -3.79
C PRO A 84 -9.62 7.93 -4.50
N GLN A 85 -9.58 8.04 -5.83
CA GLN A 85 -10.77 8.23 -6.66
C GLN A 85 -11.08 6.95 -7.41
N ARG A 86 -12.38 6.62 -7.54
CA ARG A 86 -12.79 5.50 -8.39
C ARG A 86 -12.67 5.90 -9.87
N PRO A 87 -12.28 4.97 -10.76
CA PRO A 87 -12.33 5.20 -12.19
C PRO A 87 -13.76 5.61 -12.61
N ALA A 88 -13.86 6.65 -13.44
CA ALA A 88 -15.16 7.14 -13.93
C ALA A 88 -15.84 6.16 -14.90
N GLN A 89 -15.05 5.31 -15.56
CA GLN A 89 -15.51 4.26 -16.46
C GLN A 89 -14.78 2.97 -16.07
N VAL A 90 -15.53 1.89 -15.99
CA VAL A 90 -15.01 0.55 -15.72
C VAL A 90 -15.55 -0.40 -16.80
N SER A 91 -14.65 -1.10 -17.49
CA SER A 91 -15.01 -2.15 -18.44
C SER A 91 -15.09 -3.50 -17.72
N LEU A 92 -15.82 -4.46 -18.30
CA LEU A 92 -15.85 -5.82 -17.77
C LEU A 92 -14.42 -6.41 -17.76
N GLY A 93 -13.95 -6.78 -16.57
CA GLY A 93 -12.62 -7.35 -16.36
C GLY A 93 -11.54 -6.36 -15.91
N GLU A 94 -11.85 -5.07 -15.81
CA GLU A 94 -10.92 -4.06 -15.26
C GLU A 94 -11.04 -3.93 -13.74
N ASP A 95 -9.94 -3.53 -13.10
CA ASP A 95 -9.94 -3.22 -11.68
C ASP A 95 -10.80 -1.97 -11.41
N PHE A 96 -11.74 -2.09 -10.47
CA PHE A 96 -12.66 -1.04 -10.05
C PHE A 96 -12.26 -0.40 -8.71
N ASN A 97 -11.07 -0.74 -8.19
CA ASN A 97 -10.52 -0.15 -6.99
C ASN A 97 -10.39 1.37 -7.14
N ALA A 98 -10.64 2.09 -6.04
CA ALA A 98 -10.27 3.50 -5.98
C ALA A 98 -8.75 3.60 -5.99
N PHE A 99 -8.17 4.62 -6.60
CA PHE A 99 -6.72 4.76 -6.65
C PHE A 99 -6.28 6.21 -6.57
N GLN A 100 -5.02 6.41 -6.20
CA GLN A 100 -4.35 7.72 -6.28
C GLN A 100 -2.97 7.55 -6.90
N ASN A 101 -2.66 8.47 -7.81
CA ASN A 101 -1.35 8.54 -8.46
C ASN A 101 -0.50 9.62 -7.79
N PHE A 102 0.78 9.31 -7.59
CA PHE A 102 1.80 10.20 -7.06
C PHE A 102 2.93 10.28 -8.08
N THR A 103 3.09 11.45 -8.70
CA THR A 103 4.23 11.70 -9.60
C THR A 103 5.45 12.01 -8.76
N VAL A 104 6.48 11.18 -8.90
CA VAL A 104 7.72 11.29 -8.13
C VAL A 104 8.93 11.16 -9.05
N THR A 105 10.04 11.77 -8.68
CA THR A 105 11.33 11.53 -9.31
C THR A 105 12.05 10.42 -8.56
N VAL A 106 12.48 9.38 -9.29
CA VAL A 106 13.22 8.26 -8.71
C VAL A 106 14.57 8.76 -8.19
N PRO A 107 14.93 8.53 -6.92
CA PRO A 107 16.19 9.01 -6.35
C PRO A 107 17.40 8.33 -6.99
N SER A 108 18.58 8.93 -6.83
CA SER A 108 19.85 8.40 -7.33
C SER A 108 20.37 7.25 -6.45
N ILE A 109 19.60 6.16 -6.41
CA ILE A 109 19.97 4.89 -5.79
C ILE A 109 20.50 3.96 -6.89
N ASP A 110 21.47 3.11 -6.55
CA ASP A 110 21.97 2.04 -7.42
C ASP A 110 21.81 0.70 -6.71
N GLY A 111 20.99 -0.18 -7.28
CA GLY A 111 20.66 -1.49 -6.73
C GLY A 111 19.31 -1.57 -6.00
N PRO A 112 19.13 -2.58 -5.12
CA PRO A 112 17.84 -2.84 -4.48
C PRO A 112 17.42 -1.71 -3.54
N ALA A 113 16.14 -1.38 -3.56
CA ALA A 113 15.52 -0.40 -2.68
C ALA A 113 14.15 -0.89 -2.20
N ILE A 114 13.77 -0.52 -0.98
CA ILE A 114 12.38 -0.65 -0.53
C ILE A 114 11.65 0.64 -0.86
N SER A 115 10.54 0.53 -1.58
CA SER A 115 9.52 1.57 -1.63
C SER A 115 8.37 1.16 -0.74
N GLY A 116 7.81 2.11 0.00
CA GLY A 116 6.71 1.81 0.90
C GLY A 116 5.88 3.03 1.22
N PHE A 117 4.72 2.76 1.82
CA PHE A 117 3.88 3.80 2.38
C PHE A 117 3.34 3.42 3.74
N LEU A 118 3.07 4.45 4.53
CA LEU A 118 2.30 4.40 5.77
C LEU A 118 0.95 5.04 5.49
N HIS A 119 -0.13 4.32 5.72
CA HIS A 119 -1.48 4.81 5.48
C HIS A 119 -2.31 4.73 6.77
N SER A 120 -3.07 5.79 7.03
CA SER A 120 -3.98 5.89 8.16
C SER A 120 -5.40 6.20 7.72
N SER A 121 -6.36 5.53 8.36
CA SER A 121 -7.79 5.72 8.10
C SER A 121 -8.60 5.41 9.35
N PHE A 122 -9.89 5.75 9.34
CA PHE A 122 -10.80 5.53 10.45
C PHE A 122 -12.03 4.76 9.98
N GLY A 123 -12.23 3.55 10.47
CA GLY A 123 -13.47 2.81 10.20
C GLY A 123 -14.58 3.28 11.12
N GLU A 124 -15.77 3.38 10.56
CA GLU A 124 -16.98 3.76 11.30
C GLU A 124 -17.63 2.52 11.92
N GLY A 125 -17.69 2.49 13.26
CA GLY A 125 -18.49 1.52 14.01
C GLY A 125 -19.80 2.14 14.51
N ALA A 126 -20.59 1.36 15.26
CA ALA A 126 -21.90 1.79 15.72
C ALA A 126 -21.86 3.06 16.60
N ASP A 127 -20.86 3.17 17.48
CA ASP A 127 -20.78 4.24 18.49
C ASP A 127 -19.47 5.04 18.43
N ALA A 128 -18.53 4.69 17.55
CA ALA A 128 -17.20 5.31 17.50
C ALA A 128 -16.48 5.09 16.17
N PHE A 129 -15.44 5.90 15.93
CA PHE A 129 -14.45 5.69 14.88
C PHE A 129 -13.22 4.97 15.43
N TYR A 130 -12.72 3.99 14.69
CA TYR A 130 -11.56 3.19 15.08
C TYR A 130 -10.40 3.45 14.11
N PRO A 131 -9.22 3.81 14.62
CA PRO A 131 -8.07 4.07 13.76
C PRO A 131 -7.52 2.76 13.18
N TYR A 132 -7.19 2.80 11.90
CA TYR A 132 -6.44 1.77 11.20
C TYR A 132 -5.14 2.39 10.70
N PHE A 133 -4.06 1.63 10.90
CA PHE A 133 -2.74 1.97 10.38
C PHE A 133 -2.23 0.79 9.60
N GLU A 134 -1.65 1.07 8.44
CA GLU A 134 -0.99 0.05 7.65
C GLU A 134 0.35 0.55 7.11
N SER A 135 1.33 -0.32 7.21
CA SER A 135 2.61 -0.21 6.53
C SER A 135 2.61 -1.22 5.39
N VAL A 136 2.92 -0.76 4.19
CA VAL A 136 3.01 -1.57 2.98
C VAL A 136 4.32 -1.24 2.30
N ASN A 137 5.03 -2.27 1.86
CA ASN A 137 6.27 -2.13 1.12
C ASN A 137 6.35 -3.11 -0.04
N ILE A 138 7.20 -2.74 -0.99
CA ILE A 138 7.68 -3.54 -2.12
C ILE A 138 9.18 -3.32 -2.25
N THR A 139 9.87 -4.30 -2.80
CA THR A 139 11.27 -4.18 -3.21
C THR A 139 11.31 -3.85 -4.69
N VAL A 140 12.11 -2.86 -5.07
CA VAL A 140 12.39 -2.50 -6.47
C VAL A 140 13.90 -2.51 -6.69
N ASN A 141 14.33 -2.55 -7.94
CA ASN A 141 15.73 -2.38 -8.31
C ASN A 141 15.91 -1.05 -9.02
N VAL A 142 16.79 -0.17 -8.54
CA VAL A 142 17.06 1.11 -9.19
C VAL A 142 18.35 0.99 -10.01
N VAL A 143 18.30 1.41 -11.27
CA VAL A 143 19.45 1.43 -12.18
C VAL A 143 19.80 2.86 -12.58
N PRO A 144 21.09 3.17 -12.85
CA PRO A 144 21.49 4.48 -13.34
C PRO A 144 20.79 4.86 -14.64
N SER A 145 20.51 6.15 -14.84
CA SER A 145 20.09 6.65 -16.16
C SER A 145 21.25 6.47 -17.14
N SER A 146 21.06 5.68 -18.20
CA SER A 146 22.00 5.65 -19.33
C SER A 146 22.08 7.05 -19.92
N GLN A 147 23.22 7.71 -19.77
CA GLN A 147 23.54 8.94 -20.51
C GLN A 147 23.73 8.65 -21.99
#